data_AF-A0A2M7CM06-F1
#
_entry.id   AF-A0A2M7CM06-F1
#
_cell.length_a   1.000
_cell.length_b   1.000
_cell.length_c   1.000
_cell.angle_alpha   90.00
_cell.angle_beta   90.00
_cell.angle_gamma   90.00
#
_symmetry.space_group_name_H-M   'P 1'
#
loop_
_entity.id
_entity.type
_entity.pdbx_description
1 polymer ?
#
loop_
_entity_poly.entity_id
_entity_poly.type
_entity_poly.pdbx_seq_one_letter_code
_entity_poly.pdbx_strand_id
1 'polypeptide(L)'
;GLLIYRWADLRAEAEMKSMLSREALFLLNNLLFMSVLIVCFWGVIFPLISELFTGQKVTVGPPFYERANAPLFAALMLLMGVAPLSAWGHSTVQTLGRALWKPVIAALAITALAFVTYTRNVIALIGFFLVALVILVTLYEFWRGARARQRTQGENFFTALARLIGKNRRRYGGYIIHISMMLMAIGILGIELFQTQTQGTLQVNQSLELQGYKLVYKDIASWDNPGANVNYTRAVVEVYKNDQLLTELHPRTDYYFESQQNMTIPGVRSTLTDDVYLLLVDWEPASAAGATFKVFVNPLVNWLWIGCIAFLFGVIIAAWPDKDLQPVTVRSARTAHQASAAD
;
A
#
# COMPACT_ATOMS: atom_id res chain seq x y z
N GLY A 1 28.76 24.75 7.48
CA GLY A 1 29.73 23.89 8.19
C GLY A 1 29.22 22.47 8.15
N LEU A 2 30.12 21.49 7.97
CA LEU A 2 29.78 20.05 8.05
C LEU A 2 29.02 19.75 9.35
N LEU A 3 28.00 18.90 9.29
CA LEU A 3 27.12 18.53 10.42
C LEU A 3 27.91 18.17 11.70
N ILE A 4 29.08 17.56 11.53
CA ILE A 4 30.01 17.19 12.61
C ILE A 4 30.43 18.40 13.45
N TYR A 5 30.65 19.56 12.83
CA TYR A 5 31.07 20.77 13.55
C TYR A 5 29.95 21.44 14.35
N ARG A 6 28.68 21.11 14.08
CA ARG A 6 27.51 21.61 14.83
C ARG A 6 26.88 20.53 15.72
N TRP A 7 27.57 19.42 15.94
CA TRP A 7 27.04 18.30 16.71
C TRP A 7 26.62 18.69 18.14
N ALA A 8 27.39 19.59 18.77
CA ALA A 8 27.06 20.13 20.09
C ALA A 8 25.79 20.99 20.08
N ASP A 9 25.52 21.71 18.98
CA ASP A 9 24.32 22.53 18.78
C ASP A 9 23.09 21.67 18.42
N LEU A 10 23.30 20.42 17.99
CA LEU A 10 22.25 19.47 17.60
C LEU A 10 21.81 18.55 18.77
N ARG A 11 22.30 18.81 19.98
CA ARG A 11 21.93 18.03 21.16
C ARG A 11 20.46 18.31 21.49
N ALA A 12 19.65 17.26 21.50
CA ALA A 12 18.23 17.40 21.79
C ALA A 12 18.02 17.94 23.22
N GLU A 13 17.23 19.01 23.36
CA GLU A 13 16.87 19.60 24.66
C GLU A 13 15.98 18.66 25.50
N ALA A 14 15.33 17.69 24.86
CA ALA A 14 14.41 16.74 25.50
C ALA A 14 15.00 15.32 25.56
N GLU A 15 15.18 14.80 26.77
CA GLU A 15 15.53 13.40 26.99
C GLU A 15 14.30 12.48 26.89
N MET A 16 14.46 11.34 26.20
CA MET A 16 13.41 10.33 26.11
C MET A 16 13.19 9.65 27.46
N LYS A 17 12.00 9.80 28.04
CA LYS A 17 11.64 9.21 29.34
C LYS A 17 11.01 7.81 29.22
N SER A 18 10.58 7.39 28.03
CA SER A 18 9.96 6.08 27.81
C SER A 18 10.14 5.63 26.35
N MET A 19 10.50 4.36 26.14
CA MET A 19 10.60 3.74 24.80
C MET A 19 9.25 3.60 24.09
N LEU A 20 8.15 3.72 24.82
CA LEU A 20 6.79 3.64 24.28
C LEU A 20 6.14 5.01 24.09
N SER A 21 6.88 6.09 24.36
CA SER A 21 6.38 7.44 24.13
C SER A 21 6.24 7.73 22.64
N ARG A 22 5.40 8.71 22.28
CA ARG A 22 5.19 9.07 20.88
C ARG A 22 6.49 9.53 20.19
N GLU A 23 7.39 10.18 20.95
CA GLU A 23 8.71 10.62 20.51
C GLU A 23 9.59 9.41 20.13
N ALA A 24 9.66 8.40 21.00
CA ALA A 24 10.44 7.19 20.74
C ALA A 24 9.89 6.41 19.53
N LEU A 25 8.57 6.29 19.42
CA LEU A 25 7.91 5.64 18.29
C LEU A 25 8.13 6.41 16.98
N PHE A 26 8.17 7.75 17.03
CA PHE A 26 8.50 8.57 15.87
C PHE A 26 9.96 8.39 15.43
N LEU A 27 10.90 8.30 16.37
CA LEU A 27 12.30 7.98 16.05
C LEU A 27 12.45 6.58 15.46
N LEU A 28 11.77 5.58 16.02
CA LEU A 28 11.74 4.21 15.48
C LEU A 28 11.17 4.19 14.06
N ASN A 29 10.10 4.93 13.79
CA ASN A 29 9.53 5.07 12.44
C ASN A 29 10.58 5.56 11.44
N ASN A 30 11.30 6.64 11.79
CA ASN A 30 12.33 7.20 10.92
C ASN A 30 13.51 6.25 10.74
N LEU A 31 13.92 5.53 11.80
CA LEU A 31 14.94 4.49 11.69
C LEU A 31 14.53 3.40 10.70
N LEU A 32 13.29 2.90 10.78
CA LEU A 32 12.76 1.89 9.86
C LEU A 32 12.74 2.41 8.41
N PHE A 33 12.30 3.65 8.17
CA PHE A 33 12.37 4.24 6.83
C PHE A 33 13.80 4.39 6.32
N MET A 34 14.75 4.78 7.17
CA MET A 34 16.17 4.81 6.82
C MET A 34 16.71 3.41 6.51
N SER A 35 16.28 2.38 7.23
CA SER A 35 16.65 0.99 6.93
C SER A 35 16.13 0.55 5.57
N VAL A 36 14.86 0.84 5.25
CA VAL A 36 14.28 0.55 3.92
C VAL A 36 15.05 1.29 2.83
N LEU A 37 15.40 2.57 3.06
CA LEU A 37 16.23 3.35 2.14
C LEU A 37 17.58 2.67 1.90
N ILE A 38 18.29 2.25 2.95
CA ILE A 38 19.60 1.59 2.84
C ILE A 38 19.48 0.27 2.06
N VAL A 39 18.48 -0.56 2.36
CA VAL A 39 18.24 -1.82 1.66
C VAL A 39 17.99 -1.57 0.17
N CYS A 40 17.09 -0.63 -0.15
CA CYS A 40 16.75 -0.31 -1.53
C CYS A 40 17.94 0.29 -2.29
N PHE A 41 18.64 1.24 -1.66
CA PHE A 41 19.83 1.87 -2.22
C PHE A 41 20.92 0.83 -2.50
N TRP A 42 21.18 -0.05 -1.54
CA TRP A 42 22.16 -1.13 -1.71
C TRP A 42 21.77 -2.06 -2.84
N GLY A 43 20.51 -2.52 -2.90
CA GLY A 43 20.04 -3.43 -3.96
C GLY A 43 20.20 -2.85 -5.37
N VAL A 44 20.03 -1.53 -5.53
CA VAL A 44 20.20 -0.83 -6.81
C VAL A 44 21.68 -0.63 -7.18
N ILE A 45 22.51 -0.27 -6.21
CA ILE A 45 23.93 0.09 -6.45
C ILE A 45 24.83 -1.15 -6.49
N PHE A 46 24.49 -2.23 -5.79
CA PHE A 46 25.33 -3.42 -5.66
C PHE A 46 25.74 -4.05 -7.00
N PRO A 47 24.86 -4.19 -8.03
CA PRO A 47 25.29 -4.68 -9.34
C PRO A 47 26.41 -3.87 -10.00
N LEU A 48 26.41 -2.53 -9.80
CA LEU A 48 27.46 -1.64 -10.34
C LEU A 48 28.77 -1.82 -9.58
N ILE A 49 28.69 -1.94 -8.24
CA ILE A 49 29.86 -2.18 -7.41
C ILE A 49 30.46 -3.55 -7.73
N SER A 50 29.65 -4.60 -7.85
CA SER A 50 30.15 -5.95 -8.15
C SER A 50 30.84 -5.98 -9.51
N GLU A 51 30.26 -5.31 -10.52
CA GLU A 51 30.85 -5.21 -11.86
C GLU A 51 32.21 -4.50 -11.81
N LEU A 52 32.30 -3.39 -11.07
CA LEU A 52 33.53 -2.61 -10.93
C LEU A 52 34.68 -3.41 -10.28
N PHE A 53 34.40 -4.21 -9.25
CA PHE A 53 35.43 -4.91 -8.47
C PHE A 53 35.68 -6.35 -8.91
N THR A 54 34.68 -7.05 -9.46
CA THR A 54 34.78 -8.47 -9.84
C THR A 54 34.75 -8.70 -11.35
N GLY A 55 34.40 -7.68 -12.14
CA GLY A 55 34.15 -7.81 -13.58
C GLY A 55 32.86 -8.54 -13.92
N GLN A 56 32.07 -8.96 -12.92
CA GLN A 56 30.80 -9.65 -13.08
C GLN A 56 29.67 -8.89 -12.40
N LYS A 57 28.54 -8.75 -13.12
CA LYS A 57 27.35 -8.08 -12.62
C LYS A 57 26.47 -9.06 -11.85
N VAL A 58 26.43 -8.91 -10.53
CA VAL A 58 25.50 -9.68 -9.69
C VAL A 58 24.11 -9.06 -9.82
N THR A 59 23.12 -9.87 -10.21
CA THR A 59 21.74 -9.41 -10.32
C THR A 59 21.04 -9.52 -8.97
N VAL A 60 20.52 -8.39 -8.48
CA VAL A 60 19.71 -8.35 -7.25
C VAL A 60 18.23 -8.37 -7.66
N GLY A 61 17.60 -9.54 -7.55
CA GLY A 61 16.20 -9.75 -7.91
C GLY A 61 15.20 -9.55 -6.76
N PRO A 62 13.88 -9.72 -7.04
CA PRO A 62 12.81 -9.60 -6.04
C PRO A 62 13.05 -10.33 -4.70
N PRO A 63 13.60 -11.57 -4.67
CA PRO A 63 13.81 -12.28 -3.41
C PRO A 63 14.69 -11.56 -2.39
N PHE A 64 15.65 -10.72 -2.84
CA PHE A 64 16.47 -9.91 -1.93
C PHE A 64 15.61 -8.86 -1.21
N TYR A 65 14.80 -8.13 -1.98
CA TYR A 65 13.94 -7.08 -1.47
C TYR A 65 12.83 -7.65 -0.58
N GLU A 66 12.20 -8.75 -0.99
CA GLU A 66 11.17 -9.41 -0.19
C GLU A 66 11.72 -9.82 1.18
N ARG A 67 12.88 -10.49 1.22
CA ARG A 67 13.48 -10.94 2.49
C ARG A 67 13.91 -9.79 3.39
N ALA A 68 14.48 -8.72 2.82
CA ALA A 68 15.00 -7.60 3.60
C ALA A 68 13.92 -6.60 4.01
N ASN A 69 13.00 -6.24 3.10
CA ASN A 69 11.99 -5.22 3.34
C ASN A 69 10.71 -5.76 3.98
N ALA A 70 10.32 -7.03 3.76
CA ALA A 70 9.10 -7.57 4.40
C ALA A 70 9.08 -7.42 5.94
N PRO A 71 10.14 -7.77 6.70
CA PRO A 71 10.13 -7.56 8.15
C PRO A 71 10.11 -6.07 8.54
N LEU A 72 10.75 -5.20 7.76
CA LEU A 72 10.73 -3.75 7.99
C LEU A 72 9.34 -3.16 7.76
N PHE A 73 8.66 -3.54 6.68
CA PHE A 73 7.27 -3.14 6.42
C PHE A 73 6.31 -3.72 7.45
N ALA A 74 6.49 -4.97 7.90
CA ALA A 74 5.70 -5.54 8.97
C ALA A 74 5.85 -4.73 10.28
N ALA A 75 7.08 -4.31 10.62
CA ALA A 75 7.34 -3.44 11.76
C ALA A 75 6.69 -2.05 11.59
N LEU A 76 6.77 -1.44 10.40
CA LEU A 76 6.10 -0.18 10.08
C LEU A 76 4.58 -0.28 10.19
N MET A 77 3.98 -1.37 9.72
CA MET A 77 2.54 -1.62 9.85
C MET A 77 2.13 -1.75 11.32
N LEU A 78 2.89 -2.52 12.11
CA LEU A 78 2.64 -2.62 13.55
C LEU A 78 2.73 -1.24 14.23
N LEU A 79 3.75 -0.45 13.88
CA LEU A 79 3.94 0.90 14.39
C LEU A 79 2.79 1.83 13.99
N MET A 80 2.24 1.67 12.78
CA MET A 80 1.09 2.43 12.28
C MET A 80 -0.17 2.18 13.12
N GLY A 81 -0.33 0.99 13.69
CA GLY A 81 -1.39 0.67 14.65
C GLY A 81 -1.09 1.15 16.06
N VAL A 82 0.15 1.02 16.52
CA VAL A 82 0.51 1.31 17.92
C VAL A 82 0.74 2.81 18.18
N ALA A 83 1.44 3.51 17.30
CA ALA A 83 1.88 4.89 17.51
C ALA A 83 0.72 5.90 17.69
N PRO A 84 -0.40 5.83 16.95
CA PRO A 84 -1.53 6.74 17.15
C PRO A 84 -2.16 6.69 18.55
N LEU A 85 -2.00 5.56 19.24
CA LEU A 85 -2.55 5.33 20.58
C LEU A 85 -1.61 5.80 21.70
N SER A 86 -0.33 6.03 21.39
CA SER A 86 0.65 6.56 22.35
C SER A 86 0.46 8.05 22.58
N ALA A 87 0.54 8.50 23.83
CA ALA A 87 0.56 9.90 24.24
C ALA A 87 2.00 10.50 24.21
N TRP A 88 2.08 11.83 24.11
CA TRP A 88 3.32 12.58 24.25
C TRP A 88 3.86 12.49 25.69
N GLY A 89 5.17 12.38 25.87
CA GLY A 89 5.86 12.36 27.16
C GLY A 89 5.87 11.00 27.86
N HIS A 90 4.72 10.47 28.27
CA HIS A 90 4.66 9.19 29.00
C HIS A 90 3.45 8.34 28.58
N SER A 91 3.74 7.22 27.93
CA SER A 91 2.78 6.15 27.67
C SER A 91 3.22 4.91 28.43
N THR A 92 2.29 4.32 29.18
CA THR A 92 2.54 3.04 29.87
C THR A 92 1.99 1.89 29.05
N VAL A 93 2.55 0.69 29.25
CA VAL A 93 2.04 -0.56 28.65
C VAL A 93 0.56 -0.76 29.00
N GLN A 94 0.14 -0.34 30.21
CA GLN A 94 -1.23 -0.48 30.69
C GLN A 94 -2.22 0.45 29.97
N THR A 95 -1.84 1.68 29.64
CA THR A 95 -2.71 2.61 28.88
C THR A 95 -2.84 2.16 27.43
N LEU A 96 -1.74 1.72 26.84
CA LEU A 96 -1.70 1.23 25.47
C LEU A 96 -2.47 -0.09 25.33
N GLY A 97 -2.26 -1.03 26.24
CA GLY A 97 -2.98 -2.30 26.30
C GLY A 97 -4.49 -2.12 26.44
N ARG A 98 -4.94 -1.17 27.29
CA ARG A 98 -6.36 -0.82 27.42
C ARG A 98 -6.97 -0.24 26.15
N ALA A 99 -6.19 0.41 25.30
CA ALA A 99 -6.63 0.91 24.01
C ALA A 99 -6.60 -0.17 22.91
N LEU A 100 -5.64 -1.10 22.96
CA LEU A 100 -5.39 -2.09 21.92
C LEU A 100 -6.19 -3.40 22.05
N TRP A 101 -6.57 -3.82 23.25
CA TRP A 101 -7.08 -5.19 23.44
C TRP A 101 -8.32 -5.51 22.60
N LYS A 102 -9.25 -4.56 22.41
CA LYS A 102 -10.44 -4.78 21.57
C LYS A 102 -10.07 -4.96 20.09
N PRO A 103 -9.31 -4.03 19.46
CA PRO A 103 -8.78 -4.25 18.11
C PRO A 103 -7.97 -5.54 17.96
N VAL A 104 -7.12 -5.89 18.93
CA VAL A 104 -6.27 -7.09 18.87
C VAL A 104 -7.11 -8.35 18.86
N ILE A 105 -8.10 -8.49 19.76
CA ILE A 105 -8.98 -9.66 19.78
C ILE A 105 -9.77 -9.76 18.48
N ALA A 106 -10.31 -8.65 17.97
CA ALA A 106 -11.03 -8.65 16.71
C ALA A 106 -10.12 -9.01 15.52
N ALA A 107 -8.88 -8.51 15.49
CA ALA A 107 -7.89 -8.86 14.46
C ALA A 107 -7.53 -10.35 14.52
N LEU A 108 -7.29 -10.90 15.73
CA LEU A 108 -7.05 -12.33 15.93
C LEU A 108 -8.23 -13.18 15.46
N ALA A 109 -9.47 -12.76 15.71
CA ALA A 109 -10.66 -13.47 15.26
C ALA A 109 -10.76 -13.49 13.72
N ILE A 110 -10.47 -12.37 13.06
CA ILE A 110 -10.42 -12.28 11.58
C ILE A 110 -9.32 -13.19 11.03
N THR A 111 -8.12 -13.17 11.63
CA THR A 111 -7.01 -14.04 11.21
C THR A 111 -7.30 -15.51 11.45
N ALA A 112 -7.96 -15.86 12.57
CA ALA A 112 -8.38 -17.23 12.87
C ALA A 112 -9.43 -17.72 11.88
N LEU A 113 -10.38 -16.86 11.49
CA LEU A 113 -11.33 -17.17 10.42
C LEU A 113 -10.60 -17.45 9.10
N ALA A 114 -9.66 -16.57 8.71
CA ALA A 114 -8.85 -16.76 7.50
C ALA A 114 -8.00 -18.05 7.55
N PHE A 115 -7.50 -18.45 8.72
CA PHE A 115 -6.79 -19.71 8.93
C PHE A 115 -7.66 -20.94 8.62
N VAL A 116 -8.93 -20.89 9.03
CA VAL A 116 -9.87 -22.00 8.84
C VAL A 116 -10.45 -22.03 7.43
N THR A 117 -10.75 -20.87 6.83
CA THR A 117 -11.52 -20.80 5.58
C THR A 117 -10.70 -20.50 4.33
N TYR A 118 -9.49 -19.95 4.44
CA TYR A 118 -8.77 -19.42 3.28
C TYR A 118 -7.34 -19.94 3.12
N THR A 119 -6.45 -19.77 4.12
CA THR A 119 -5.04 -20.13 3.98
C THR A 119 -4.39 -20.58 5.29
N ARG A 120 -3.43 -21.50 5.18
CA ARG A 120 -2.57 -21.92 6.31
C ARG A 120 -1.15 -21.35 6.22
N ASN A 121 -0.88 -20.49 5.22
CA ASN A 121 0.43 -19.86 5.08
C ASN A 121 0.68 -18.87 6.22
N VAL A 122 1.72 -19.12 7.03
CA VAL A 122 2.02 -18.33 8.23
C VAL A 122 2.33 -16.86 7.90
N ILE A 123 3.05 -16.60 6.81
CA ILE A 123 3.40 -15.24 6.38
C ILE A 123 2.13 -14.48 6.00
N ALA A 124 1.22 -15.11 5.25
CA ALA A 124 -0.06 -14.52 4.90
C ALA A 124 -0.90 -14.18 6.15
N LEU A 125 -0.93 -15.08 7.13
CA LEU A 125 -1.70 -14.88 8.38
C LEU A 125 -1.13 -13.74 9.23
N ILE A 126 0.20 -13.62 9.31
CA ILE A 126 0.85 -12.46 9.95
C ILE A 126 0.47 -11.17 9.21
N GLY A 127 0.53 -11.17 7.88
CA GLY A 127 0.12 -10.04 7.04
C GLY A 127 -1.34 -9.64 7.30
N PHE A 128 -2.27 -10.59 7.24
CA PHE A 128 -3.69 -10.36 7.52
C PHE A 128 -3.95 -9.87 8.94
N PHE A 129 -3.24 -10.40 9.93
CA PHE A 129 -3.31 -9.91 11.30
C PHE A 129 -2.90 -8.43 11.40
N LEU A 130 -1.77 -8.05 10.80
CA LEU A 130 -1.28 -6.67 10.83
C LEU A 130 -2.22 -5.72 10.10
N VAL A 131 -2.71 -6.09 8.91
CA VAL A 131 -3.71 -5.34 8.16
C VAL A 131 -4.98 -5.13 9.00
N ALA A 132 -5.55 -6.22 9.52
CA ALA A 132 -6.77 -6.16 10.32
C ALA A 132 -6.57 -5.32 11.57
N LEU A 133 -5.44 -5.48 12.27
CA LEU A 133 -5.10 -4.73 13.47
C LEU A 133 -5.09 -3.23 13.20
N VAL A 134 -4.37 -2.77 12.17
CA VAL A 134 -4.25 -1.34 11.86
C VAL A 134 -5.60 -0.74 11.45
N ILE A 135 -6.37 -1.44 10.60
CA ILE A 135 -7.71 -1.01 10.21
C ILE A 135 -8.59 -0.89 11.46
N LEU A 136 -8.65 -1.92 12.30
CA LEU A 136 -9.50 -1.96 13.48
C LEU A 136 -9.11 -0.93 14.52
N VAL A 137 -7.81 -0.72 14.76
CA VAL A 137 -7.34 0.36 15.64
C VAL A 137 -7.79 1.72 15.10
N THR A 138 -7.62 1.95 13.82
CA THR A 138 -7.94 3.24 13.20
C THR A 138 -9.45 3.51 13.25
N LEU A 139 -10.27 2.52 12.90
CA LEU A 139 -11.73 2.59 13.02
C LEU A 139 -12.17 2.79 14.48
N TYR A 140 -11.49 2.14 15.43
CA TYR A 140 -11.76 2.32 16.85
C TYR A 140 -11.47 3.75 17.32
N GLU A 141 -10.41 4.39 16.82
CA GLU A 141 -10.12 5.81 17.10
C GLU A 141 -11.19 6.75 16.53
N PHE A 142 -11.67 6.50 15.31
CA PHE A 142 -12.81 7.23 14.73
C PHE A 142 -14.05 7.08 15.61
N TRP A 143 -14.41 5.84 15.97
CA TRP A 143 -15.58 5.55 16.77
C TRP A 143 -15.49 6.18 18.16
N ARG A 144 -14.37 6.02 18.87
CA ARG A 144 -14.14 6.60 20.20
C ARG A 144 -14.27 8.12 20.18
N GLY A 145 -13.65 8.78 19.20
CA GLY A 145 -13.70 10.23 19.06
C GLY A 145 -15.13 10.72 18.75
N ALA A 146 -15.82 10.07 17.80
CA ALA A 146 -17.18 10.45 17.43
C ALA A 146 -18.17 10.21 18.58
N ARG A 147 -18.06 9.08 19.29
CA ARG A 147 -18.92 8.73 20.43
C ARG A 147 -18.73 9.67 21.62
N ALA A 148 -17.49 10.07 21.90
CA ALA A 148 -17.21 11.05 22.95
C ALA A 148 -17.88 12.39 22.63
N ARG A 149 -17.71 12.89 21.39
CA ARG A 149 -18.35 14.13 20.95
C ARG A 149 -19.88 14.02 20.99
N GLN A 150 -20.45 12.91 20.52
CA GLN A 150 -21.89 12.65 20.54
C GLN A 150 -22.47 12.83 21.95
N ARG A 151 -21.81 12.25 22.97
CA ARG A 151 -22.26 12.32 24.37
C ARG A 151 -22.14 13.73 24.96
N THR A 152 -21.07 14.45 24.65
CA THR A 152 -20.83 15.78 25.21
C THR A 152 -21.65 16.87 24.54
N GLN A 153 -21.94 16.75 23.24
CA GLN A 153 -22.60 17.79 22.44
C GLN A 153 -24.07 17.47 22.11
N GLY A 154 -24.55 16.26 22.42
CA GLY A 154 -25.94 15.84 22.14
C GLY A 154 -26.27 15.69 20.64
N GLU A 155 -25.26 15.66 19.76
CA GLU A 155 -25.42 15.56 18.31
C GLU A 155 -25.71 14.12 17.84
N ASN A 156 -26.19 13.92 16.60
CA ASN A 156 -26.19 12.60 15.95
C ASN A 156 -24.73 12.14 15.71
N PHE A 157 -24.47 10.82 15.80
CA PHE A 157 -23.17 10.20 15.52
C PHE A 157 -22.55 10.65 14.19
N PHE A 158 -23.31 10.68 13.08
CA PHE A 158 -22.77 11.07 11.78
C PHE A 158 -22.35 12.54 11.72
N THR A 159 -23.15 13.42 12.34
CA THR A 159 -22.82 14.84 12.48
C THR A 159 -21.60 15.04 13.37
N ALA A 160 -21.52 14.29 14.48
CA ALA A 160 -20.37 14.30 15.38
C ALA A 160 -19.09 13.84 14.65
N LEU A 161 -19.16 12.78 13.85
CA LEU A 161 -18.05 12.28 13.04
C LEU A 161 -17.58 13.32 12.00
N ALA A 162 -18.51 13.90 11.22
CA ALA A 162 -18.19 14.90 10.22
C ALA A 162 -17.54 16.15 10.83
N ARG A 163 -18.07 16.65 11.95
CA ARG A 163 -17.51 17.81 12.67
C ARG A 163 -16.16 17.48 13.32
N LEU A 164 -15.97 16.26 13.79
CA LEU A 164 -14.71 15.79 14.36
C LEU A 164 -13.59 15.74 13.30
N ILE A 165 -13.88 15.18 12.13
CA ILE A 165 -12.96 15.17 10.98
C ILE A 165 -12.68 16.61 10.54
N GLY A 166 -13.73 17.43 10.40
CA GLY A 166 -13.61 18.82 9.97
C GLY A 166 -12.81 19.73 10.90
N LYS A 167 -12.82 19.47 12.22
CA LYS A 167 -12.04 20.23 13.21
C LYS A 167 -10.58 19.77 13.32
N ASN A 168 -10.32 18.49 13.06
CA ASN A 168 -9.01 17.85 13.26
C ASN A 168 -8.52 17.19 11.97
N ARG A 169 -8.55 17.94 10.87
CA ARG A 169 -8.38 17.42 9.50
C ARG A 169 -7.06 16.70 9.31
N ARG A 170 -5.94 17.27 9.79
CA ARG A 170 -4.62 16.64 9.71
C ARG A 170 -4.59 15.26 10.39
N ARG A 171 -5.19 15.14 11.57
CA ARG A 171 -5.21 13.88 12.34
C ARG A 171 -6.06 12.82 11.64
N TYR A 172 -7.29 13.16 11.27
CA TYR A 172 -8.21 12.19 10.67
C TYR A 172 -7.93 11.91 9.19
N GLY A 173 -7.34 12.86 8.47
CA GLY A 173 -6.76 12.62 7.14
C GLY A 173 -5.58 11.64 7.20
N GLY A 174 -4.70 11.77 8.20
CA GLY A 174 -3.66 10.77 8.48
C GLY A 174 -4.22 9.38 8.78
N TYR A 175 -5.34 9.28 9.51
CA TYR A 175 -6.03 8.00 9.73
C TYR A 175 -6.63 7.40 8.47
N ILE A 176 -7.17 8.22 7.56
CA ILE A 176 -7.64 7.75 6.25
C ILE A 176 -6.45 7.20 5.45
N ILE A 177 -5.29 7.88 5.47
CA ILE A 177 -4.05 7.40 4.86
C ILE A 177 -3.62 6.06 5.46
N HIS A 178 -3.70 5.86 6.78
CA HIS A 178 -3.35 4.57 7.38
C HIS A 178 -4.26 3.44 6.90
N ILE A 179 -5.59 3.67 6.85
CA ILE A 179 -6.54 2.69 6.30
C ILE A 179 -6.20 2.40 4.84
N SER A 180 -5.92 3.43 4.03
CA SER A 180 -5.64 3.26 2.62
C SER A 180 -4.35 2.45 2.35
N MET A 181 -3.31 2.64 3.17
CA MET A 181 -2.11 1.79 3.16
C MET A 181 -2.44 0.32 3.44
N MET A 182 -3.40 0.04 4.32
CA MET A 182 -3.84 -1.33 4.59
C MET A 182 -4.65 -1.93 3.44
N LEU A 183 -5.45 -1.12 2.73
CA LEU A 183 -6.11 -1.57 1.50
C LEU A 183 -5.09 -1.93 0.40
N MET A 184 -4.04 -1.12 0.26
CA MET A 184 -2.92 -1.45 -0.63
C MET A 184 -2.19 -2.73 -0.21
N ALA A 185 -1.94 -2.90 1.09
CA ALA A 185 -1.33 -4.12 1.62
C ALA A 185 -2.16 -5.38 1.34
N ILE A 186 -3.50 -5.30 1.36
CA ILE A 186 -4.37 -6.42 0.98
C ILE A 186 -4.11 -6.84 -0.47
N GLY A 187 -4.05 -5.87 -1.40
CA GLY A 187 -3.75 -6.15 -2.80
C GLY A 187 -2.35 -6.72 -3.01
N ILE A 188 -1.34 -6.15 -2.34
CA ILE A 188 0.05 -6.64 -2.40
C ILE A 188 0.14 -8.08 -1.88
N LEU A 189 -0.42 -8.38 -0.70
CA LEU A 189 -0.44 -9.73 -0.15
C LEU A 189 -1.19 -10.71 -1.06
N GLY A 190 -2.27 -10.25 -1.71
CA GLY A 190 -3.02 -11.02 -2.70
C GLY A 190 -2.14 -11.46 -3.87
N ILE A 191 -1.42 -10.52 -4.48
CA ILE A 191 -0.56 -10.78 -5.63
C ILE A 191 0.66 -11.61 -5.22
N GLU A 192 1.39 -11.20 -4.19
CA GLU A 192 2.67 -11.82 -3.81
C GLU A 192 2.52 -13.26 -3.31
N LEU A 193 1.43 -13.58 -2.60
CA LEU A 193 1.28 -14.87 -1.93
C LEU A 193 0.29 -15.81 -2.62
N PHE A 194 -0.62 -15.28 -3.45
CA PHE A 194 -1.72 -16.06 -4.03
C PHE A 194 -1.85 -15.91 -5.55
N GLN A 195 -0.95 -15.18 -6.24
CA GLN A 195 -0.89 -15.22 -7.69
C GLN A 195 -0.65 -16.66 -8.16
N THR A 196 -1.39 -17.06 -9.18
CA THR A 196 -1.12 -18.28 -9.92
C THR A 196 -0.92 -17.95 -11.39
N GLN A 197 -0.08 -18.73 -12.06
CA GLN A 197 0.21 -18.54 -13.47
C GLN A 197 0.30 -19.88 -14.19
N THR A 198 -0.04 -19.87 -15.47
CA THR A 198 0.19 -20.99 -16.39
C THR A 198 0.56 -20.44 -17.76
N GLN A 199 1.15 -21.29 -18.60
CA GLN A 199 1.52 -20.95 -19.95
C GLN A 199 1.30 -22.16 -20.85
N GLY A 200 0.78 -21.93 -22.05
CA GLY A 200 0.57 -23.00 -23.02
C GLY A 200 0.37 -22.47 -24.44
N THR A 201 0.76 -23.29 -25.41
CA THR A 201 0.50 -23.07 -26.83
C THR A 201 -0.83 -23.72 -27.20
N LEU A 202 -1.75 -22.93 -27.73
CA LEU A 202 -3.12 -23.35 -28.06
C LEU A 202 -3.36 -23.23 -29.55
N GLN A 203 -3.99 -24.25 -30.14
CA GLN A 203 -4.64 -24.12 -31.45
C GLN A 203 -6.01 -23.46 -31.30
N VAL A 204 -6.55 -22.97 -32.40
CA VAL A 204 -7.91 -22.39 -32.43
C VAL A 204 -8.92 -23.40 -31.88
N ASN A 205 -9.82 -22.91 -31.02
CA ASN A 205 -10.80 -23.65 -30.21
C ASN A 205 -10.22 -24.55 -29.10
N GLN A 206 -8.91 -24.59 -28.89
CA GLN A 206 -8.34 -25.20 -27.69
C GLN A 206 -8.41 -24.24 -26.50
N SER A 207 -8.28 -24.81 -25.30
CA SER A 207 -8.39 -24.05 -24.06
C SER A 207 -7.26 -24.30 -23.08
N LEU A 208 -6.97 -23.28 -22.28
CA LEU A 208 -6.10 -23.35 -21.12
C LEU A 208 -6.91 -23.08 -19.86
N GLU A 209 -6.65 -23.84 -18.80
CA GLU A 209 -7.37 -23.71 -17.53
C GLU A 209 -6.46 -23.26 -16.40
N LEU A 210 -6.97 -22.37 -15.55
CA LEU A 210 -6.27 -21.88 -14.35
C LEU A 210 -7.29 -21.41 -13.31
N GLN A 211 -7.24 -21.96 -12.08
CA GLN A 211 -8.09 -21.54 -10.95
C GLN A 211 -9.60 -21.47 -11.28
N GLY A 212 -10.10 -22.46 -12.03
CA GLY A 212 -11.50 -22.54 -12.44
C GLY A 212 -11.90 -21.60 -13.59
N TYR A 213 -10.95 -20.83 -14.15
CA TYR A 213 -11.11 -20.14 -15.42
C TYR A 213 -10.72 -21.04 -16.57
N LYS A 214 -11.53 -21.06 -17.62
CA LYS A 214 -11.24 -21.71 -18.89
C LYS A 214 -11.13 -20.64 -19.98
N LEU A 215 -9.95 -20.53 -20.56
CA LEU A 215 -9.64 -19.55 -21.60
C LEU A 215 -9.59 -20.27 -22.95
N VAL A 216 -10.50 -19.94 -23.87
CA VAL A 216 -10.63 -20.60 -25.17
C VAL A 216 -10.10 -19.69 -26.25
N TYR A 217 -9.05 -20.12 -26.95
CA TYR A 217 -8.47 -19.36 -28.05
C TYR A 217 -9.38 -19.44 -29.28
N LYS A 218 -9.75 -18.28 -29.86
CA LYS A 218 -10.70 -18.20 -30.97
C LYS A 218 -10.09 -17.77 -32.29
N ASP A 219 -9.31 -16.70 -32.25
CA ASP A 219 -8.79 -16.10 -33.49
C ASP A 219 -7.56 -15.25 -33.24
N ILE A 220 -6.76 -15.02 -34.27
CA ILE A 220 -5.64 -14.08 -34.24
C ILE A 220 -5.59 -13.31 -35.56
N ALA A 221 -5.41 -12.00 -35.46
CA ALA A 221 -5.28 -11.14 -36.63
C ALA A 221 -4.05 -10.25 -36.47
N SER A 222 -3.33 -10.04 -37.58
CA SER A 222 -2.23 -9.09 -37.67
C SER A 222 -2.51 -8.07 -38.77
N TRP A 223 -2.26 -6.78 -38.50
CA TRP A 223 -2.43 -5.71 -39.47
C TRP A 223 -1.45 -4.56 -39.22
N ASP A 224 -1.01 -3.93 -40.31
CA ASP A 224 -0.16 -2.75 -40.25
C ASP A 224 -0.99 -1.46 -40.11
N ASN A 225 -0.46 -0.51 -39.35
CA ASN A 225 -0.92 0.88 -39.32
C ASN A 225 0.21 1.77 -39.86
N PRO A 226 0.20 2.07 -41.17
CA PRO A 226 1.25 2.86 -41.81
C PRO A 226 1.41 4.26 -41.22
N GLY A 227 0.32 4.88 -40.74
CA GLY A 227 0.35 6.22 -40.16
C GLY A 227 1.03 6.27 -38.78
N ALA A 228 1.00 5.16 -38.03
CA ALA A 228 1.69 5.04 -36.75
C ALA A 228 3.04 4.34 -36.87
N ASN A 229 3.36 3.74 -38.03
CA ASN A 229 4.53 2.88 -38.23
C ASN A 229 4.58 1.71 -37.21
N VAL A 230 3.42 1.06 -37.00
CA VAL A 230 3.24 -0.06 -36.06
C VAL A 230 2.50 -1.21 -36.73
N ASN A 231 2.96 -2.45 -36.53
CA ASN A 231 2.18 -3.66 -36.77
C ASN A 231 1.48 -4.08 -35.47
N TYR A 232 0.20 -4.36 -35.55
CA TYR A 232 -0.59 -4.90 -34.44
C TYR A 232 -0.88 -6.36 -34.68
N THR A 233 -0.58 -7.21 -33.71
CA THR A 233 -1.05 -8.60 -33.69
C THR A 233 -1.91 -8.84 -32.46
N ARG A 234 -3.19 -9.16 -32.67
CA ARG A 234 -4.20 -9.29 -31.61
C ARG A 234 -4.85 -10.66 -31.66
N ALA A 235 -4.90 -11.35 -30.53
CA ALA A 235 -5.68 -12.56 -30.39
C ALA A 235 -7.06 -12.28 -29.76
N VAL A 236 -7.99 -13.20 -29.98
CA VAL A 236 -9.33 -13.26 -29.39
C VAL A 236 -9.40 -14.49 -28.52
N VAL A 237 -9.68 -14.30 -27.23
CA VAL A 237 -9.76 -15.38 -26.26
C VAL A 237 -10.99 -15.19 -25.39
N GLU A 238 -11.90 -16.15 -25.42
CA GLU A 238 -13.08 -16.16 -24.57
C GLU A 238 -12.73 -16.70 -23.18
N VAL A 239 -13.27 -16.08 -22.12
CA VAL A 239 -13.02 -16.48 -20.74
C VAL A 239 -14.31 -16.99 -20.11
N TYR A 240 -14.27 -18.24 -19.65
CA TYR A 240 -15.38 -18.92 -18.99
C TYR A 240 -15.07 -19.19 -17.52
N LYS A 241 -16.11 -19.24 -16.69
CA LYS A 241 -16.05 -19.75 -15.31
C LYS A 241 -17.35 -20.50 -15.02
N ASN A 242 -17.27 -21.73 -14.55
CA ASN A 242 -18.43 -22.62 -14.34
C ASN A 242 -19.32 -22.72 -15.60
N ASP A 243 -18.69 -22.92 -16.77
CA ASP A 243 -19.33 -23.01 -18.09
C ASP A 243 -20.13 -21.78 -18.56
N GLN A 244 -20.08 -20.67 -17.82
CA GLN A 244 -20.65 -19.39 -18.22
C GLN A 244 -19.57 -18.52 -18.88
N LEU A 245 -19.87 -17.99 -20.07
CA LEU A 245 -19.02 -16.99 -20.72
C LEU A 245 -19.04 -15.71 -19.90
N LEU A 246 -17.88 -15.29 -19.39
CA LEU A 246 -17.75 -14.07 -18.60
C LEU A 246 -17.43 -12.86 -19.46
N THR A 247 -16.49 -13.00 -20.39
CA THR A 247 -16.04 -11.92 -21.29
C THR A 247 -15.17 -12.50 -22.41
N GLU A 248 -14.94 -11.68 -23.43
CA GLU A 248 -13.87 -11.86 -24.40
C GLU A 248 -12.67 -10.97 -24.03
N LEU A 249 -11.45 -11.49 -24.16
CA LEU A 249 -10.19 -10.78 -23.95
C LEU A 249 -9.43 -10.65 -25.26
N HIS A 250 -8.76 -9.52 -25.41
CA HIS A 250 -8.04 -9.15 -26.62
C HIS A 250 -6.57 -8.81 -26.34
N PRO A 251 -5.74 -9.78 -25.94
CA PRO A 251 -4.31 -9.54 -25.77
C PRO A 251 -3.68 -9.17 -27.13
N ARG A 252 -2.74 -8.23 -27.12
CA ARG A 252 -2.13 -7.69 -28.34
C ARG A 252 -0.63 -7.51 -28.16
N THR A 253 0.11 -7.66 -29.26
CA THR A 253 1.51 -7.23 -29.37
C THR A 253 1.61 -6.17 -30.45
N ASP A 254 2.27 -5.06 -30.10
CA ASP A 254 2.50 -3.91 -30.97
C ASP A 254 3.98 -3.92 -31.36
N TYR A 255 4.28 -4.10 -32.64
CA TYR A 255 5.64 -4.03 -33.16
C TYR A 255 5.89 -2.67 -33.79
N TYR A 256 6.80 -1.90 -33.19
CA TYR A 256 7.20 -0.58 -33.67
C TYR A 256 8.39 -0.74 -34.62
N PHE A 257 8.20 -0.40 -35.91
CA PHE A 257 9.22 -0.64 -36.94
C PHE A 257 10.49 0.20 -36.73
N GLU A 258 10.34 1.47 -36.33
CA GLU A 258 11.45 2.40 -36.11
C GLU A 258 12.39 1.99 -34.98
N SER A 259 11.83 1.57 -33.84
CA SER A 259 12.61 1.14 -32.68
C SER A 259 12.96 -0.34 -32.71
N GLN A 260 12.40 -1.11 -33.65
CA GLN A 260 12.48 -2.57 -33.72
C GLN A 260 12.10 -3.25 -32.40
N GLN A 261 11.07 -2.74 -31.72
CA GLN A 261 10.64 -3.21 -30.40
C GLN A 261 9.21 -3.73 -30.42
N ASN A 262 8.97 -4.79 -29.64
CA ASN A 262 7.65 -5.31 -29.33
C ASN A 262 7.16 -4.73 -27.99
N MET A 263 5.90 -4.31 -27.95
CA MET A 263 5.18 -3.97 -26.73
C MET A 263 3.97 -4.89 -26.57
N THR A 264 3.93 -5.65 -25.48
CA THR A 264 2.80 -6.55 -25.19
C THR A 264 1.75 -5.84 -24.35
N ILE A 265 0.52 -5.78 -24.84
CA ILE A 265 -0.66 -5.26 -24.16
C ILE A 265 -1.51 -6.45 -23.67
N PRO A 266 -1.70 -6.61 -22.35
CA PRO A 266 -2.47 -7.71 -21.80
C PRO A 266 -3.96 -7.57 -22.12
N GLY A 267 -4.63 -8.69 -22.35
CA GLY A 267 -6.07 -8.81 -22.14
C GLY A 267 -6.34 -8.93 -20.64
N VAL A 268 -7.21 -8.10 -20.08
CA VAL A 268 -7.46 -8.07 -18.63
C VAL A 268 -8.95 -8.09 -18.33
N ARG A 269 -9.35 -8.99 -17.43
CA ARG A 269 -10.65 -8.93 -16.74
C ARG A 269 -10.39 -8.72 -15.26
N SER A 270 -10.78 -7.55 -14.74
CA SER A 270 -10.58 -7.20 -13.33
C SER A 270 -11.88 -7.25 -12.53
N THR A 271 -11.82 -7.76 -11.30
CA THR A 271 -12.94 -7.76 -10.34
C THR A 271 -12.45 -7.44 -8.93
N LEU A 272 -13.35 -7.31 -7.95
CA LEU A 272 -12.94 -7.08 -6.56
C LEU A 272 -12.27 -8.31 -5.91
N THR A 273 -12.45 -9.51 -6.47
CA THR A 273 -11.89 -10.76 -5.93
C THR A 273 -10.59 -11.12 -6.62
N ASP A 274 -10.56 -11.06 -7.95
CA ASP A 274 -9.43 -11.49 -8.76
C ASP A 274 -9.44 -10.84 -10.14
N ASP A 275 -8.25 -10.81 -10.73
CA ASP A 275 -7.98 -10.28 -12.06
C ASP A 275 -7.34 -11.37 -12.92
N VAL A 276 -7.93 -11.62 -14.09
CA VAL A 276 -7.39 -12.55 -15.10
C VAL A 276 -6.62 -11.73 -16.11
N TYR A 277 -5.30 -11.92 -16.14
CA TYR A 277 -4.40 -11.33 -17.13
C TYR A 277 -4.02 -12.38 -18.15
N LEU A 278 -4.08 -12.01 -19.42
CA LEU A 278 -3.73 -12.84 -20.55
C LEU A 278 -2.70 -12.11 -21.41
N LEU A 279 -1.57 -12.74 -21.64
CA LEU A 279 -0.52 -12.25 -22.54
C LEU A 279 -0.44 -13.15 -23.76
N LEU A 280 -0.34 -12.52 -24.94
CA LEU A 280 0.10 -13.18 -26.16
C LEU A 280 1.64 -13.15 -26.17
N VAL A 281 2.25 -14.32 -26.02
CA VAL A 281 3.72 -14.45 -25.88
C VAL A 281 4.37 -14.71 -27.24
N ASP A 282 3.79 -15.62 -28.01
CA ASP A 282 4.33 -16.07 -29.28
C ASP A 282 3.21 -16.58 -30.18
N TRP A 283 3.39 -16.52 -31.49
CA TRP A 283 2.44 -17.02 -32.48
C TRP A 283 3.14 -17.25 -33.82
N GLU A 284 2.68 -18.25 -34.57
CA GLU A 284 3.13 -18.41 -35.95
C GLU A 284 2.10 -17.78 -36.91
N PRO A 285 2.48 -16.73 -37.68
CA PRO A 285 1.56 -16.01 -38.57
C PRO A 285 0.95 -16.87 -39.70
N ALA A 286 1.51 -18.05 -39.97
CA ALA A 286 1.25 -18.82 -41.18
C ALA A 286 0.98 -20.32 -40.96
N SER A 287 0.87 -20.81 -39.72
CA SER A 287 0.81 -22.26 -39.47
C SER A 287 -0.21 -22.70 -38.41
N ALA A 288 -0.53 -23.99 -38.44
CA ALA A 288 -1.33 -24.73 -37.46
C ALA A 288 -0.65 -24.87 -36.08
N ALA A 289 0.49 -24.22 -35.82
CA ALA A 289 1.23 -24.27 -34.56
C ALA A 289 0.54 -23.54 -33.40
N GLY A 290 -0.46 -22.70 -33.69
CA GLY A 290 -1.24 -22.03 -32.65
C GLY A 290 -0.55 -20.81 -32.05
N ALA A 291 -1.09 -20.30 -30.95
CA ALA A 291 -0.58 -19.14 -30.23
C ALA A 291 -0.25 -19.51 -28.78
N THR A 292 0.89 -19.04 -28.30
CA THR A 292 1.34 -19.22 -26.91
C THR A 292 0.79 -18.11 -26.04
N PHE A 293 0.04 -18.52 -25.02
CA PHE A 293 -0.54 -17.62 -24.05
C PHE A 293 0.08 -17.83 -22.68
N LYS A 294 0.32 -16.73 -21.97
CA LYS A 294 0.63 -16.76 -20.54
C LYS A 294 -0.52 -16.13 -19.78
N VAL A 295 -1.03 -16.86 -18.79
CA VAL A 295 -2.20 -16.46 -18.02
C VAL A 295 -1.79 -16.28 -16.57
N PHE A 296 -2.26 -15.21 -15.95
CA PHE A 296 -2.15 -14.97 -14.52
C PHE A 296 -3.53 -14.78 -13.93
N VAL A 297 -3.77 -15.38 -12.77
CA VAL A 297 -4.90 -15.05 -11.91
C VAL A 297 -4.32 -14.37 -10.68
N ASN A 298 -4.60 -13.07 -10.58
CA ASN A 298 -4.09 -12.17 -9.55
C ASN A 298 -5.19 -11.81 -8.56
N PRO A 299 -5.17 -12.31 -7.32
CA PRO A 299 -6.18 -11.96 -6.34
C PRO A 299 -6.03 -10.51 -5.86
N LEU A 300 -7.17 -9.85 -5.64
CA LEU A 300 -7.29 -8.60 -4.86
C LEU A 300 -6.57 -7.36 -5.42
N VAL A 301 -6.15 -7.33 -6.69
CA VAL A 301 -5.46 -6.18 -7.31
C VAL A 301 -6.26 -4.88 -7.16
N ASN A 302 -7.58 -4.92 -7.32
CA ASN A 302 -8.42 -3.74 -7.18
C ASN A 302 -8.36 -3.09 -5.79
N TRP A 303 -8.02 -3.82 -4.73
CA TRP A 303 -7.83 -3.23 -3.39
C TRP A 303 -6.60 -2.34 -3.33
N LEU A 304 -5.58 -2.60 -4.14
CA LEU A 304 -4.44 -1.71 -4.34
C LEU A 304 -4.90 -0.37 -4.91
N TRP A 305 -5.69 -0.40 -5.98
CA TRP A 305 -6.22 0.82 -6.62
C TRP A 305 -7.18 1.60 -5.72
N ILE A 306 -8.10 0.91 -5.04
CA ILE A 306 -8.99 1.53 -4.05
C ILE A 306 -8.17 2.19 -2.94
N GLY A 307 -7.10 1.53 -2.49
CA GLY A 307 -6.15 2.09 -1.55
C GLY A 307 -5.47 3.36 -2.08
N CYS A 308 -4.99 3.37 -3.33
CA CYS A 308 -4.40 4.57 -3.93
C CYS A 308 -5.38 5.75 -3.97
N ILE A 309 -6.63 5.52 -4.36
CA ILE A 309 -7.68 6.56 -4.40
C ILE A 309 -7.99 7.06 -2.98
N ALA A 310 -8.16 6.16 -2.02
CA ALA A 310 -8.40 6.51 -0.62
C ALA A 310 -7.21 7.27 0.00
N PHE A 311 -5.98 6.94 -0.39
CA PHE A 311 -4.77 7.66 0.01
C PHE A 311 -4.83 9.11 -0.46
N LEU A 312 -5.14 9.34 -1.75
CA LEU A 312 -5.25 10.68 -2.30
C LEU A 312 -6.32 11.49 -1.55
N PHE A 313 -7.47 10.90 -1.28
CA PHE A 313 -8.52 11.54 -0.49
C PHE A 313 -8.06 11.90 0.93
N GLY A 314 -7.35 10.99 1.60
CA GLY A 314 -6.76 11.24 2.92
C GLY A 314 -5.74 12.38 2.92
N VAL A 315 -4.90 12.47 1.87
CA VAL A 315 -3.95 13.58 1.66
C VAL A 315 -4.68 14.90 1.49
N ILE A 316 -5.73 14.94 0.64
CA ILE A 316 -6.53 16.16 0.43
C ILE A 316 -7.11 16.65 1.76
N ILE A 317 -7.66 15.75 2.58
CA ILE A 317 -8.18 16.12 3.91
C ILE A 317 -7.05 16.61 4.82
N ALA A 318 -5.94 15.89 4.89
CA ALA A 318 -4.84 16.21 5.80
C ALA A 318 -4.13 17.52 5.47
N ALA A 319 -4.05 17.86 4.18
CA ALA A 319 -3.43 19.07 3.66
C ALA A 319 -4.40 20.27 3.60
N TRP A 320 -5.70 20.06 3.84
CA TRP A 320 -6.68 21.14 3.78
C TRP A 320 -6.41 22.19 4.87
N PRO A 321 -6.26 23.49 4.52
CA PRO A 321 -5.95 24.54 5.48
C PRO A 321 -6.97 24.63 6.61
N ASP A 322 -6.49 24.73 7.84
CA ASP A 322 -7.35 25.15 8.95
C ASP A 322 -7.77 26.60 8.73
N LYS A 323 -8.99 26.97 9.11
CA LYS A 323 -9.35 28.39 9.18
C LYS A 323 -8.44 29.01 10.23
N ASP A 324 -7.63 29.99 9.84
CA ASP A 324 -6.66 30.65 10.71
C ASP A 324 -7.26 30.90 12.10
N LEU A 325 -6.62 30.35 13.12
CA LEU A 325 -6.86 30.79 14.48
C LEU A 325 -6.39 32.24 14.51
N GLN A 326 -7.31 33.19 14.67
CA GLN A 326 -6.97 34.60 14.83
C GLN A 326 -5.78 34.71 15.79
N PRO A 327 -4.70 35.42 15.42
CA PRO A 327 -3.56 35.56 16.32
C PRO A 327 -4.09 36.14 17.62
N VAL A 328 -4.00 35.36 18.70
CA VAL A 328 -4.33 35.82 20.04
C VAL A 328 -3.38 36.98 20.30
N THR A 329 -3.90 38.20 20.25
CA THR A 329 -3.16 39.39 20.67
C THR A 329 -2.86 39.20 22.15
N VAL A 330 -1.69 38.68 22.45
CA VAL A 330 -1.16 38.64 23.81
C VAL A 330 -0.95 40.10 24.20
N ARG A 331 -1.90 40.66 24.96
CA ARG A 331 -1.78 42.01 25.49
C ARG A 331 -0.62 41.98 26.48
N SER A 332 0.55 42.43 26.02
CA SER A 332 1.69 42.70 26.88
C SER A 332 1.23 43.64 27.99
N ALA A 333 1.15 43.11 29.22
CA ALA A 333 0.94 43.93 30.39
C ALA A 333 2.21 44.78 30.56
N ARG A 334 2.15 46.03 30.11
CA ARG A 334 3.14 47.05 30.48
C ARG A 334 3.18 47.11 32.00
N THR A 335 4.27 46.64 32.58
CA THR A 335 4.66 46.90 33.96
C THR A 335 4.63 48.40 34.18
N ALA A 336 3.65 48.88 34.96
CA ALA A 336 3.62 50.25 35.41
C ALA A 336 4.84 50.47 36.32
N HIS A 337 5.75 51.33 35.87
CA HIS A 337 6.80 51.88 36.72
C HIS A 337 6.12 52.58 37.90
N GLN A 338 6.20 51.99 39.10
CA GLN A 338 5.87 52.70 40.32
C GLN A 338 6.86 53.86 40.45
N ALA A 339 6.30 55.07 40.48
CA ALA A 339 6.99 56.27 40.90
C ALA A 339 7.40 56.10 42.38
N SER A 340 8.69 56.27 42.64
CA SER A 340 9.20 56.45 44.00
C SER A 340 8.76 57.83 44.50
N ALA A 341 7.93 57.83 45.54
CA ALA A 341 7.57 59.00 46.32
C ALA A 341 8.22 58.87 47.70
N ALA A 342 8.90 59.95 48.14
CA ALA A 342 9.42 60.24 49.48
C ALA A 342 10.56 59.32 49.98
N ASP A 343 11.63 59.78 50.65
CA ASP A 343 11.95 61.02 51.38
C ASP A 343 13.42 61.38 51.15
#